data_AF-A0A1D9QKV2-F1
#
_entry.id   AF-A0A1D9QKV2-F1
#
_cell.length_a   1.000
_cell.length_b   1.000
_cell.length_c   1.000
_cell.angle_alpha   90.00
_cell.angle_beta   90.00
_cell.angle_gamma   90.00
#
_symmetry.space_group_name_H-M   'P 1'
#
loop_
_entity.id
_entity.type
_entity.pdbx_description
1 polymer ?
#
loop_
_entity_poly.entity_id
_entity_poly.type
_entity_poly.pdbx_seq_one_letter_code
_entity_poly.pdbx_strand_id
1 'polypeptide(L)'
;MDGLTPHTETRANCYKITQLEEKVIVEYIFDMDRRGFPPKIKGVEDMANYILESRNAKKVGKLWAHRFVKRHTELKMRFSCVYDFQRTLCEDPKLFEEWFRLVSNIRAKYSILDCDFYNFDETGFMIGIISIAMVVIDAER
;
A
#
# COMPACT_ATOMS: atom_id res chain seq x y z
N MET A 1 26.99 9.39 -39.56
CA MET A 1 25.85 8.45 -39.46
C MET A 1 25.30 8.63 -38.06
N ASP A 2 24.38 9.58 -37.91
CA ASP A 2 23.92 10.01 -36.60
C ASP A 2 22.70 9.16 -36.23
N GLY A 3 22.95 8.14 -35.42
CA GLY A 3 21.92 7.23 -34.92
C GLY A 3 21.03 7.97 -33.92
N LEU A 4 19.80 8.29 -34.34
CA LEU A 4 18.72 8.69 -33.44
C LEU A 4 18.51 7.60 -32.39
N THR A 5 18.63 7.98 -31.12
CA THR A 5 18.29 7.14 -29.97
C THR A 5 16.82 6.67 -30.05
N PRO A 6 16.51 5.40 -29.73
CA PRO A 6 15.14 4.87 -29.79
C PRO A 6 14.20 5.69 -28.92
N HIS A 7 13.02 6.00 -29.46
CA HIS A 7 11.98 6.84 -28.86
C HIS A 7 11.24 6.15 -27.69
N THR A 8 11.92 5.35 -26.87
CA THR A 8 11.28 4.53 -25.83
C THR A 8 11.29 5.17 -24.43
N GLU A 9 12.00 6.29 -24.22
CA GLU A 9 12.15 6.87 -22.86
C GLU A 9 11.81 8.35 -22.74
N THR A 10 11.19 8.98 -23.74
CA THR A 10 10.74 10.37 -23.61
C THR A 10 9.37 10.41 -22.95
N ARG A 11 9.36 10.31 -21.60
CA ARG A 11 8.18 10.55 -20.77
C ARG A 11 7.59 11.92 -21.16
N ALA A 12 6.32 11.97 -21.58
CA ALA A 12 5.68 13.22 -22.02
C ALA A 12 5.84 14.34 -20.97
N ASN A 13 6.13 15.57 -21.40
CA ASN A 13 6.42 16.75 -20.56
C ASN A 13 5.33 17.15 -19.52
N CYS A 14 4.26 16.37 -19.37
CA CYS A 14 3.06 16.72 -18.59
C CYS A 14 2.79 15.80 -17.38
N TYR A 15 3.72 14.94 -16.97
CA TYR A 15 3.54 14.17 -15.74
C TYR A 15 3.68 15.10 -14.52
N LYS A 16 2.56 15.35 -13.85
CA LYS A 16 2.48 16.19 -12.63
C LYS A 16 3.29 15.61 -11.46
N ILE A 17 3.44 14.28 -11.43
CA ILE A 17 4.22 13.56 -10.42
C ILE A 17 5.55 13.13 -11.05
N THR A 18 6.64 13.48 -10.36
CA THR A 18 8.02 13.16 -10.73
C THR A 18 8.33 11.68 -10.53
N GLN A 19 9.43 11.19 -11.12
CA GLN A 19 9.86 9.80 -10.93
C GLN A 19 10.16 9.48 -9.46
N LEU A 20 10.77 10.42 -8.74
CA LEU A 20 11.07 10.24 -7.32
C LEU A 20 9.78 10.13 -6.50
N GLU A 21 8.80 10.99 -6.74
CA GLU A 21 7.50 10.94 -6.06
C GLU A 21 6.74 9.65 -6.41
N GLU A 22 6.77 9.20 -7.67
CA GLU A 22 6.20 7.89 -8.03
C GLU A 22 6.88 6.74 -7.27
N LYS A 23 8.21 6.76 -7.17
CA LYS A 23 8.95 5.75 -6.40
C LYS A 23 8.54 5.74 -4.92
N VAL A 24 8.39 6.92 -4.30
CA VAL A 24 7.91 7.04 -2.91
C VAL A 24 6.51 6.46 -2.75
N ILE A 25 5.61 6.68 -3.72
CA ILE A 25 4.26 6.09 -3.69
C ILE A 25 4.32 4.56 -3.78
N VAL A 26 5.19 3.99 -4.62
CA VAL A 26 5.40 2.53 -4.71
C VAL A 26 5.93 1.98 -3.38
N GLU A 27 6.97 2.60 -2.81
CA GLU A 27 7.55 2.19 -1.52
C GLU A 27 6.51 2.26 -0.39
N TYR A 28 5.67 3.30 -0.38
CA TYR A 28 4.58 3.44 0.56
C TYR A 28 3.54 2.30 0.42
N ILE A 29 3.17 1.92 -0.80
CA ILE A 29 2.27 0.80 -1.03
C ILE A 29 2.87 -0.50 -0.49
N PHE A 30 4.16 -0.75 -0.72
CA PHE A 30 4.84 -1.93 -0.18
C PHE A 30 4.91 -1.94 1.35
N ASP A 31 5.19 -0.81 2.00
CA ASP A 31 5.17 -0.72 3.47
C ASP A 31 3.77 -1.05 4.01
N MET A 32 2.74 -0.45 3.42
CA MET A 32 1.35 -0.68 3.82
C MET A 32 0.91 -2.13 3.60
N ASP A 33 1.29 -2.74 2.48
CA ASP A 33 1.00 -4.14 2.18
C ASP A 33 1.69 -5.09 3.17
N ARG A 34 2.97 -4.84 3.48
CA ARG A 34 3.75 -5.61 4.48
C ARG A 34 3.16 -5.51 5.88
N ARG A 35 2.56 -4.37 6.23
CA ARG A 35 1.86 -4.15 7.51
C ARG A 35 0.48 -4.81 7.58
N GLY A 36 0.01 -5.40 6.48
CA GLY A 36 -1.31 -6.03 6.39
C GLY A 36 -2.45 -5.05 6.10
N PHE A 37 -2.14 -3.81 5.73
CA PHE A 37 -3.12 -2.76 5.44
C PHE A 37 -2.91 -2.20 4.02
N PRO A 38 -2.94 -3.04 2.96
CA PRO A 38 -2.70 -2.55 1.61
C PRO A 38 -3.71 -1.47 1.21
N PRO A 39 -3.27 -0.38 0.55
CA PRO A 39 -4.14 0.74 0.24
C PRO A 39 -5.14 0.37 -0.86
N LYS A 40 -6.34 0.95 -0.77
CA LYS A 40 -7.30 0.95 -1.90
C LYS A 40 -6.81 1.90 -3.00
N ILE A 41 -7.33 1.75 -4.21
CA ILE A 41 -7.03 2.68 -5.33
C ILE A 41 -7.25 4.14 -4.94
N LYS A 42 -8.30 4.42 -4.16
CA LYS A 42 -8.56 5.77 -3.67
C LYS A 42 -7.45 6.27 -2.74
N GLY A 43 -6.92 5.41 -1.87
CA GLY A 43 -5.77 5.75 -1.02
C GLY A 43 -4.50 6.07 -1.81
N VAL A 44 -4.27 5.37 -2.93
CA VAL A 44 -3.15 5.69 -3.85
C VAL A 44 -3.36 7.07 -4.51
N GLU A 45 -4.59 7.38 -4.92
CA GLU A 45 -4.95 8.71 -5.44
C GLU A 45 -4.78 9.81 -4.38
N ASP A 46 -5.18 9.54 -3.14
CA ASP A 46 -5.10 10.49 -2.05
C ASP A 46 -3.64 10.78 -1.66
N MET A 47 -2.77 9.76 -1.62
CA MET A 47 -1.33 9.94 -1.42
C MET A 47 -0.69 10.78 -2.53
N ALA A 48 -1.05 10.51 -3.79
CA ALA A 48 -0.59 11.31 -4.92
C ALA A 48 -1.05 12.77 -4.84
N ASN A 49 -2.30 12.99 -4.44
CA ASN A 49 -2.84 14.34 -4.26
C ASN A 49 -2.22 15.07 -3.07
N TYR A 50 -1.90 14.36 -1.99
CA TYR A 50 -1.19 14.91 -0.83
C TYR A 50 0.18 15.47 -1.22
N ILE A 51 0.94 14.71 -2.02
CA ILE A 51 2.23 15.18 -2.57
C ILE A 51 2.03 16.42 -3.44
N LEU A 52 1.03 16.41 -4.33
CA LEU A 52 0.75 17.57 -5.20
C LEU A 52 0.30 18.80 -4.42
N GLU A 53 -0.52 18.62 -3.39
CA GLU A 53 -1.00 19.71 -2.53
C GLU A 53 0.14 20.38 -1.77
N SER A 54 1.12 19.61 -1.30
CA SER A 54 2.34 20.17 -0.67
C SER A 54 3.16 21.06 -1.62
N ARG A 55 2.99 20.88 -2.93
CA ARG A 55 3.61 21.69 -3.99
C ARG A 55 2.66 22.73 -4.59
N ASN A 56 1.48 22.91 -3.98
CA ASN A 56 0.40 23.77 -4.47
C ASN A 56 0.00 23.48 -5.93
N ALA A 57 0.07 22.20 -6.34
CA ALA A 57 -0.23 21.73 -7.68
C ALA A 57 -1.64 21.17 -7.80
N LYS A 58 -2.18 21.17 -9.03
CA LYS A 58 -3.52 20.64 -9.32
C LYS A 58 -3.57 19.12 -9.13
N LYS A 59 -4.60 18.63 -8.44
CA LYS A 59 -4.92 17.20 -8.24
C LYS A 59 -4.81 16.32 -9.50
N VAL A 60 -4.57 15.03 -9.30
CA VAL A 60 -4.53 14.03 -10.36
C VAL A 60 -5.93 13.80 -10.95
N GLY A 61 -5.99 13.26 -12.17
CA GLY A 61 -7.25 12.90 -12.81
C GLY A 61 -7.84 11.61 -12.24
N LYS A 62 -9.16 11.41 -12.40
CA LYS A 62 -9.92 10.26 -11.88
C LYS A 62 -9.34 8.88 -12.23
N LEU A 63 -8.75 8.74 -13.43
CA LEU A 63 -8.16 7.47 -13.89
C LEU A 63 -6.67 7.33 -13.57
N TRP A 64 -6.06 8.32 -12.91
CA TRP A 64 -4.62 8.36 -12.71
C TRP A 64 -4.13 7.18 -11.87
N ALA A 65 -4.79 6.87 -10.75
CA ALA A 65 -4.36 5.78 -9.86
C ALA A 65 -4.46 4.41 -10.55
N HIS A 66 -5.52 4.15 -11.32
CA HIS A 66 -5.62 2.93 -12.13
C HIS A 66 -4.52 2.83 -13.18
N ARG A 67 -4.21 3.93 -13.87
CA ARG A 67 -3.11 3.96 -14.84
C ARG A 67 -1.74 3.84 -14.18
N PHE A 68 -1.58 4.37 -12.97
CA PHE A 68 -0.36 4.24 -12.18
C PHE A 68 -0.09 2.77 -11.88
N VAL A 69 -1.04 2.06 -11.28
CA VAL A 69 -0.90 0.62 -11.01
C VAL A 69 -0.65 -0.18 -12.28
N LYS A 70 -1.33 0.15 -13.40
CA LYS A 70 -1.10 -0.53 -14.69
C LYS A 70 0.33 -0.33 -15.26
N ARG A 71 0.99 0.80 -14.96
CA ARG A 71 2.35 1.10 -15.46
C ARG A 71 3.44 0.43 -14.62
N HIS A 72 3.18 0.16 -13.34
CA HIS A 72 4.11 -0.46 -12.41
C HIS A 72 3.84 -1.95 -12.35
N THR A 73 4.64 -2.75 -13.06
CA THR A 73 4.51 -4.21 -13.13
C THR A 73 4.73 -4.89 -11.77
N GLU A 74 5.43 -4.21 -10.87
CA GLU A 74 5.65 -4.58 -9.49
C GLU A 74 4.41 -4.40 -8.58
N LEU A 75 3.35 -3.78 -9.07
CA LEU A 75 2.07 -3.62 -8.37
C LEU A 75 0.98 -4.44 -9.04
N LYS A 76 0.06 -4.98 -8.25
CA LYS A 76 -1.18 -5.57 -8.77
C LYS A 76 -2.38 -5.24 -7.90
N MET A 77 -3.56 -5.33 -8.52
CA MET A 77 -4.82 -5.18 -7.81
C MET A 77 -5.35 -6.56 -7.44
N ARG A 78 -5.73 -6.75 -6.18
CA ARG A 78 -6.42 -7.96 -5.71
C ARG A 78 -7.61 -7.58 -4.85
N PHE A 79 -8.61 -8.46 -4.79
CA PHE A 79 -9.65 -8.35 -3.76
C PHE A 79 -9.05 -8.76 -2.42
N SER A 80 -9.21 -7.92 -1.41
CA SER A 80 -8.94 -8.30 -0.02
C SER A 80 -9.97 -9.34 0.38
N CYS A 81 -9.53 -10.55 0.71
CA CYS A 81 -10.40 -11.49 1.40
C CYS A 81 -10.67 -10.96 2.81
N VAL A 82 -11.93 -10.99 3.22
CA VAL A 82 -12.34 -10.72 4.60
C VAL A 82 -11.55 -11.68 5.50
N TYR A 83 -10.97 -11.10 6.54
CA TYR A 83 -10.30 -11.86 7.58
C TYR A 83 -11.36 -12.72 8.31
N ASP A 84 -11.53 -13.98 7.89
CA ASP A 84 -11.89 -15.16 8.68
C ASP A 84 -12.44 -16.32 7.81
N PHE A 85 -11.61 -16.84 6.92
CA PHE A 85 -11.81 -18.23 6.46
C PHE A 85 -10.64 -19.14 6.88
N GLN A 86 -9.43 -18.60 6.94
CA GLN A 86 -8.26 -19.38 7.37
C GLN A 86 -8.08 -19.42 8.89
N ARG A 87 -8.58 -18.44 9.66
CA ARG A 87 -8.56 -18.50 11.13
C ARG A 87 -9.51 -19.55 11.69
N THR A 88 -10.60 -19.82 10.97
CA THR A 88 -11.58 -20.88 11.25
C THR A 88 -11.08 -22.28 10.87
N LEU A 89 -10.05 -22.38 10.02
CA LEU A 89 -9.58 -23.66 9.46
C LEU A 89 -8.13 -24.04 9.85
N CYS A 90 -7.30 -23.07 10.26
CA CYS A 90 -5.89 -23.29 10.53
C CYS A 90 -5.44 -22.56 11.81
N GLU A 91 -5.78 -23.13 12.97
CA GLU A 91 -5.01 -22.87 14.19
C GLU A 91 -3.68 -23.66 14.15
N ASP A 92 -2.81 -23.38 13.18
CA ASP A 92 -1.46 -23.95 13.14
C ASP A 92 -0.57 -23.21 14.16
N PRO A 93 -0.03 -23.89 15.19
CA PRO A 93 0.84 -23.27 16.19
C PRO A 93 2.02 -22.49 15.60
N LYS A 94 2.56 -22.91 14.46
CA LYS A 94 3.66 -22.21 13.79
C LYS A 94 3.25 -20.84 13.25
N LEU A 95 2.05 -20.74 12.68
CA LEU A 95 1.53 -19.49 12.13
C LEU A 95 1.30 -18.47 13.25
N PHE A 96 0.84 -18.94 14.42
CA PHE A 96 0.72 -18.10 15.61
C PHE A 96 2.06 -17.59 16.09
N GLU A 97 3.07 -18.45 16.17
CA GLU A 97 4.42 -18.07 16.62
C GLU A 97 5.05 -17.02 15.69
N GLU A 98 4.92 -17.20 14.38
CA GLU A 98 5.40 -16.22 13.39
C GLU A 98 4.69 -14.87 13.52
N TRP A 99 3.38 -14.88 13.77
CA TRP A 99 2.60 -13.67 13.99
C TRP A 99 3.06 -12.93 15.26
N PHE A 100 3.21 -13.62 16.39
CA PHE A 100 3.69 -13.00 17.64
C PHE A 100 5.13 -12.48 17.53
N ARG A 101 5.98 -13.17 16.75
CA ARG A 101 7.34 -12.70 16.43
C ARG A 101 7.31 -11.40 15.64
N LEU A 102 6.43 -11.30 14.63
CA LEU A 102 6.25 -10.06 13.86
C LEU A 102 5.78 -8.91 14.75
N VAL A 103 4.78 -9.14 15.60
CA VAL A 103 4.27 -8.14 16.56
C VAL A 103 5.38 -7.66 17.50
N SER A 104 6.18 -8.58 18.03
CA SER A 104 7.31 -8.27 18.90
C SER A 104 8.38 -7.43 18.19
N ASN A 105 8.69 -7.75 16.93
CA ASN A 105 9.64 -6.98 16.12
C ASN A 105 9.15 -5.56 15.83
N ILE A 106 7.87 -5.39 15.53
CA ILE A 106 7.25 -4.07 15.30
C ILE A 106 7.26 -3.24 16.58
N ARG A 107 6.90 -3.85 17.71
CA ARG A 107 6.96 -3.21 19.03
C ARG A 107 8.35 -2.69 19.34
N ALA A 108 9.38 -3.53 19.13
CA ALA A 108 10.77 -3.14 19.35
C ALA A 108 11.22 -2.03 18.38
N LYS A 109 10.86 -2.13 17.10
CA LYS A 109 11.25 -1.16 16.06
C LYS A 109 10.71 0.24 16.33
N TYR A 110 9.46 0.34 16.76
CA TYR A 110 8.78 1.63 16.96
C TYR A 110 8.71 2.08 18.43
N SER A 111 9.36 1.35 19.35
CA SER A 111 9.35 1.64 20.79
C SER A 111 7.93 1.81 21.36
N ILE A 112 7.00 0.95 20.93
CA ILE A 112 5.60 0.96 21.38
C ILE A 112 5.57 0.51 22.85
N LEU A 113 5.03 1.34 23.74
CA LEU A 113 4.96 1.04 25.16
C LEU A 113 3.81 0.07 25.45
N ASP A 114 3.93 -0.69 26.54
CA ASP A 114 2.85 -1.60 26.96
C ASP A 114 1.54 -0.85 27.20
N CYS A 115 1.59 0.36 27.74
CA CYS A 115 0.40 1.20 27.93
C CYS A 115 -0.32 1.58 26.64
N ASP A 116 0.38 1.60 25.50
CA ASP A 116 -0.22 1.89 24.18
C ASP A 116 -0.86 0.64 23.56
N PHE A 117 -0.59 -0.55 24.12
CA PHE A 117 -1.13 -1.83 23.67
C PHE A 117 -2.49 -2.13 24.30
N TYR A 118 -2.68 -1.72 25.56
CA TYR A 118 -3.87 -2.04 26.36
C TYR A 118 -5.16 -1.31 25.95
N ASN A 119 -5.13 -0.39 24.97
CA ASN A 119 -6.33 0.27 24.43
C ASN A 119 -6.87 -0.37 23.14
N PHE A 120 -6.34 -1.54 22.75
CA PHE A 120 -6.71 -2.19 21.48
C PHE A 120 -8.09 -2.90 21.54
N ASP A 121 -8.57 -3.27 22.73
CA ASP A 121 -9.90 -3.87 22.93
C ASP A 121 -11.01 -2.82 23.11
N GLU A 122 -10.69 -1.63 23.63
CA GLU A 122 -11.63 -0.49 23.73
C GLU A 122 -11.93 0.16 22.36
N THR A 123 -10.98 0.09 21.42
CA THR A 123 -11.26 0.35 20.01
C THR A 123 -11.69 -0.95 19.37
N GLY A 124 -12.91 -1.41 19.71
CA GLY A 124 -13.44 -2.69 19.24
C GLY A 124 -13.15 -2.93 17.76
N PHE A 125 -12.94 -4.21 17.38
CA PHE A 125 -12.75 -4.59 15.98
C PHE A 125 -13.68 -3.76 15.10
N MET A 126 -13.14 -3.12 14.05
CA MET A 126 -13.96 -2.36 13.10
C MET A 126 -14.81 -3.31 12.26
N ILE A 127 -15.76 -3.97 12.92
CA ILE A 127 -16.78 -4.85 12.36
C ILE A 127 -17.59 -3.97 11.41
N GLY A 128 -17.37 -4.14 10.10
CA GLY A 128 -17.95 -3.32 9.03
C GLY A 128 -16.93 -2.63 8.11
N ILE A 129 -15.67 -2.43 8.53
CA ILE A 129 -14.58 -1.95 7.66
C ILE A 129 -13.87 -3.12 6.95
N ILE A 130 -14.02 -4.32 7.48
CA ILE A 130 -13.52 -5.59 6.93
C ILE A 130 -14.49 -6.10 5.84
N SER A 131 -14.79 -5.26 4.84
CA SER A 131 -15.53 -5.66 3.65
C SER A 131 -14.54 -6.07 2.55
N ILE A 132 -14.93 -6.99 1.66
CA ILE A 132 -14.16 -7.27 0.43
C ILE A 132 -13.93 -5.94 -0.30
N ALA A 133 -12.67 -5.57 -0.52
CA ALA A 133 -12.31 -4.34 -1.20
C ALA A 133 -11.18 -4.61 -2.18
N MET A 134 -11.17 -3.86 -3.28
CA MET A 134 -10.08 -3.92 -4.23
C MET A 134 -8.89 -3.11 -3.69
N VAL A 135 -7.80 -3.80 -3.40
CA VAL A 135 -6.57 -3.24 -2.81
C VAL A 135 -5.41 -3.38 -3.80
N VAL A 136 -4.41 -2.51 -3.64
CA VAL A 136 -3.16 -2.52 -4.42
C VAL A 136 -2.08 -3.14 -3.55
N ILE A 137 -1.43 -4.18 -4.06
CA ILE A 137 -0.42 -4.98 -3.35
C ILE A 137 0.82 -5.20 -4.20
N ASP A 138 1.86 -5.73 -3.56
CA ASP A 138 3.04 -6.24 -4.26
C ASP A 138 2.67 -7.37 -5.22
N ALA A 139 3.17 -7.28 -6.46
CA ALA A 139 2.97 -8.30 -7.48
C ALA A 139 3.63 -9.65 -7.15
N GLU A 140 4.62 -9.70 -6.27
CA GLU A 140 5.29 -10.95 -5.88
C GLU A 140 4.56 -11.73 -4.77
N ARG A 141 3.55 -11.13 -4.11
CA ARG A 141 2.76 -11.73 -3.02
C ARG A 141 1.61 -12.61 -3.53
#